data_AF-A0ABD2ZW28-F1
#
_entry.id   AF-A0ABD2ZW28-F1
#
_cell.length_a   1.000
_cell.length_b   1.000
_cell.length_c   1.000
_cell.angle_alpha   90.00
_cell.angle_beta   90.00
_cell.angle_gamma   90.00
#
_symmetry.space_group_name_H-M   'P 1'
#
loop_
_entity.id
_entity.type
_entity.pdbx_description
1 polymer ?
#
loop_
_entity_poly.entity_id
_entity_poly.type
_entity_poly.pdbx_seq_one_letter_code
_entity_poly.pdbx_strand_id
1 'polypeptide(L)'
;YGLEGLVSTRADVYSFGIVMMETVSRTKPSDQMFSGDLSLKKWIEDSLPNATLHVIDGNLISPEDENFTHKLECVVQIMKLALNCCRECPGERINMKDVVAEIKKIKHQLSTKVG
;
A
#
# COMPACT_ATOMS: atom_id res chain seq x y z
N TYR A 1 2.14 6.81 16.23
CA TYR A 1 0.81 7.38 16.53
C TYR A 1 0.13 6.78 17.77
N GLY A 2 0.78 5.89 18.55
CA GLY A 2 0.19 5.33 19.79
C GLY A 2 0.57 6.04 21.10
N LEU A 3 1.33 7.13 21.05
CA LEU A 3 1.86 7.80 22.25
C LEU A 3 0.94 8.89 22.83
N GLU A 4 -0.10 9.33 22.10
CA GLU A 4 -1.03 10.39 22.56
C GLU A 4 -2.46 9.91 22.84
N GLY A 5 -2.77 8.61 22.68
CA GLY A 5 -4.10 8.08 23.02
C GLY A 5 -5.27 8.65 22.18
N LEU A 6 -5.00 9.39 21.10
CA LEU A 6 -6.01 9.98 20.23
C LEU A 6 -6.58 8.93 19.28
N VAL A 7 -7.55 8.15 19.76
CA VAL A 7 -8.39 7.30 18.92
C VAL A 7 -9.17 8.20 17.97
N SER A 8 -8.94 8.04 16.67
CA SER A 8 -9.69 8.75 15.64
C SER A 8 -9.82 7.91 14.39
N THR A 9 -10.91 8.11 13.65
CA THR A 9 -11.12 7.46 12.35
C THR A 9 -9.97 7.71 11.38
N ARG A 10 -9.29 8.87 11.49
CA ARG A 10 -8.12 9.21 10.67
C ARG A 10 -6.85 8.45 11.10
N ALA A 11 -6.71 8.11 12.38
CA ALA A 11 -5.63 7.25 12.86
C ALA A 11 -5.85 5.79 12.41
N ASP A 12 -7.10 5.32 12.40
CA ASP A 12 -7.44 3.99 11.89
C ASP A 12 -7.14 3.89 10.39
N VAL A 13 -7.47 4.92 9.59
CA VAL A 13 -7.11 4.99 8.16
C VAL A 13 -5.59 4.85 7.96
N TYR A 14 -4.79 5.58 8.75
CA TYR A 14 -3.33 5.50 8.64
C TYR A 14 -2.85 4.07 8.92
N SER A 15 -3.32 3.48 10.02
CA SER A 15 -2.95 2.12 10.43
C SER A 15 -3.35 1.09 9.36
N PHE A 16 -4.53 1.27 8.75
CA PHE A 16 -4.97 0.45 7.62
C PHE A 16 -4.04 0.59 6.40
N GLY A 17 -3.57 1.79 6.09
CA GLY A 17 -2.58 2.01 5.03
C GLY A 17 -1.26 1.26 5.29
N ILE A 18 -0.78 1.25 6.53
CA ILE A 18 0.41 0.49 6.92
C ILE A 18 0.19 -1.03 6.74
N VAL A 19 -0.95 -1.57 7.19
CA VAL A 19 -1.30 -2.98 7.00
C VAL A 19 -1.41 -3.35 5.52
N MET A 20 -1.92 -2.44 4.68
CA MET A 20 -1.97 -2.64 3.24
C MET A 20 -0.57 -2.77 2.63
N MET A 21 0.37 -1.89 3.01
CA MET A 21 1.78 -1.99 2.57
C MET A 21 2.44 -3.27 3.07
N GLU A 22 2.24 -3.62 4.33
CA GLU A 22 2.76 -4.87 4.93
C GLU A 22 2.23 -6.10 4.20
N THR A 23 0.95 -6.11 3.83
CA THR A 23 0.32 -7.23 3.12
C THR A 23 0.91 -7.42 1.73
N VAL A 24 1.13 -6.32 0.99
CA VAL A 24 1.67 -6.37 -0.38
C VAL A 24 3.17 -6.71 -0.41
N SER A 25 3.93 -6.18 0.54
CA SER A 25 5.39 -6.36 0.61
C SER A 25 5.83 -7.55 1.44
N ARG A 26 4.92 -8.16 2.21
CA ARG A 26 5.21 -9.15 3.26
C ARG A 26 6.29 -8.67 4.25
N THR A 27 6.37 -7.37 4.44
CA THR A 27 7.43 -6.73 5.24
C THR A 27 6.80 -6.02 6.43
N LYS A 28 7.29 -6.33 7.64
CA LYS A 28 6.74 -5.76 8.87
C LYS A 28 7.24 -4.32 9.06
N PRO A 29 6.41 -3.37 9.53
CA PRO A 29 6.87 -2.02 9.86
C PRO A 29 7.96 -1.99 10.94
N SER A 30 8.05 -3.06 11.76
CA SER A 30 9.02 -3.25 12.84
C SER A 30 10.26 -4.06 12.43
N ASP A 31 10.43 -4.35 11.14
CA ASP A 31 11.59 -5.09 10.66
C ASP A 31 12.90 -4.30 10.90
N GLN A 32 13.99 -5.00 11.18
CA GLN A 32 15.25 -4.38 11.63
C GLN A 32 15.86 -3.44 10.58
N MET A 33 15.56 -3.65 9.30
CA MET A 33 16.02 -2.78 8.23
C MET A 33 15.43 -1.36 8.31
N PHE A 34 14.30 -1.18 9.00
CA PHE A 34 13.70 0.13 9.23
C PHE A 34 14.25 0.74 10.52
N SER A 35 15.13 1.72 10.36
CA SER A 35 15.77 2.43 11.47
C SER A 35 16.03 3.89 11.11
N GLY A 36 16.14 4.75 12.13
CA GLY A 36 16.29 6.19 11.95
C GLY A 36 15.12 6.77 11.16
N ASP A 37 15.43 7.41 10.02
CA ASP A 37 14.44 8.07 9.16
C ASP A 37 13.83 7.13 8.10
N LEU A 38 14.27 5.87 8.03
CA LEU A 38 13.73 4.89 7.09
C LEU A 38 12.57 4.13 7.72
N SER A 39 11.39 4.26 7.11
CA SER A 39 10.17 3.54 7.48
C SER A 39 9.63 2.75 6.30
N LEU A 40 8.77 1.76 6.56
CA LEU A 40 8.05 1.03 5.51
C LEU A 40 7.39 1.99 4.51
N LYS A 41 6.68 3.01 5.00
CA LYS A 41 6.05 4.03 4.15
C LYS A 41 7.07 4.69 3.22
N LYS A 42 8.18 5.20 3.77
CA LYS A 42 9.20 5.91 3.00
C LYS A 42 9.87 5.00 1.97
N TRP A 43 10.20 3.77 2.36
CA TRP A 43 10.77 2.78 1.46
C TRP A 43 9.83 2.46 0.28
N ILE A 44 8.52 2.34 0.52
CA ILE A 44 7.52 2.19 -0.55
C ILE A 44 7.43 3.44 -1.42
N GLU A 45 7.36 4.62 -0.81
CA GLU A 45 7.26 5.91 -1.51
C GLU A 45 8.46 6.14 -2.47
N ASP A 46 9.67 5.84 -2.00
CA ASP A 46 10.90 5.96 -2.78
C ASP A 46 11.02 4.90 -3.90
N SER A 47 10.39 3.73 -3.71
CA SER A 47 10.47 2.60 -4.65
C SER A 47 9.41 2.62 -5.76
N LEU A 48 8.32 3.37 -5.56
CA LEU A 48 7.18 3.40 -6.50
C LEU A 48 7.46 4.06 -7.85
N PRO A 49 8.23 5.18 -7.94
CA PRO A 49 8.53 5.85 -9.21
C PRO A 49 9.24 4.94 -10.22
N ASN A 50 10.02 3.98 -9.73
CA ASN A 50 10.76 3.02 -10.53
C ASN A 50 10.02 1.69 -10.74
N ALA A 51 8.74 1.61 -10.29
CA ALA A 51 7.91 0.40 -10.33
C ALA A 51 8.66 -0.85 -9.81
N THR A 52 9.44 -0.66 -8.76
CA THR A 52 10.47 -1.64 -8.42
C THR A 52 9.86 -2.88 -7.79
N LEU A 53 9.95 -4.02 -8.48
CA LEU A 53 9.38 -5.30 -8.05
C LEU A 53 9.92 -5.78 -6.70
N HIS A 54 11.09 -5.30 -6.27
CA HIS A 54 11.73 -5.73 -5.03
C HIS A 54 10.94 -5.40 -3.75
N VAL A 55 9.98 -4.47 -3.82
CA VAL A 55 9.13 -4.13 -2.66
C VAL A 55 7.86 -4.96 -2.58
N ILE A 56 7.55 -5.76 -3.60
CA ILE A 56 6.36 -6.59 -3.68
C ILE A 56 6.76 -8.02 -3.33
N ASP A 57 5.96 -8.72 -2.53
CA ASP A 57 6.20 -10.14 -2.25
C ASP A 57 6.21 -10.92 -3.57
N GLY A 58 7.31 -11.62 -3.86
CA GLY A 58 7.43 -12.47 -5.04
C GLY A 58 6.43 -13.63 -5.08
N ASN A 59 5.78 -13.96 -3.96
CA ASN A 59 4.66 -14.91 -3.91
C ASN A 59 3.31 -14.27 -4.26
N LEU A 60 3.21 -12.94 -4.31
CA LEU A 60 1.98 -12.22 -4.65
C LEU A 60 1.82 -12.07 -6.16
N ILE A 61 2.91 -11.72 -6.85
CA ILE A 61 3.00 -11.62 -8.31
C ILE A 61 4.35 -12.19 -8.76
N SER A 62 4.34 -12.97 -9.84
CA SER A 62 5.56 -13.51 -10.43
C SER A 62 5.70 -13.05 -11.88
N PRO A 63 6.93 -12.75 -12.38
CA PRO A 63 7.16 -12.37 -13.78
C PRO A 63 6.63 -13.36 -14.81
N GLU A 64 6.41 -14.62 -14.40
CA GLU A 64 5.89 -15.72 -15.21
C GLU A 64 4.35 -15.74 -15.29
N ASP A 65 3.66 -14.86 -14.55
CA ASP A 65 2.21 -14.73 -14.61
C ASP A 65 1.72 -14.29 -16.00
N GLU A 66 0.70 -14.96 -16.55
CA GLU A 66 0.09 -14.64 -17.86
C GLU A 66 -0.37 -13.17 -18.01
N ASN A 67 -0.65 -12.50 -16.89
CA ASN A 67 -1.08 -11.09 -16.84
C ASN A 67 -0.19 -10.24 -15.94
N PHE A 68 1.11 -10.55 -15.86
CA PHE A 68 2.05 -9.91 -14.95
C PHE A 68 1.98 -8.38 -14.95
N THR A 69 2.06 -7.75 -16.13
CA THR A 69 2.03 -6.27 -16.24
C THR A 69 0.75 -5.68 -15.66
N HIS A 70 -0.40 -6.30 -15.93
CA HIS A 70 -1.70 -5.85 -15.43
C HIS A 70 -1.85 -6.06 -13.92
N LYS A 71 -1.40 -7.22 -13.41
CA LYS A 71 -1.32 -7.50 -11.97
C LYS A 71 -0.43 -6.48 -11.27
N LEU A 72 0.75 -6.20 -11.82
CA LEU A 72 1.70 -5.22 -11.30
C LEU A 72 1.09 -3.82 -11.25
N GLU A 73 0.40 -3.38 -12.31
CA GLU A 73 -0.30 -2.10 -12.32
C GLU A 73 -1.35 -2.01 -11.21
N CYS A 74 -2.14 -3.07 -11.00
CA CYS A 74 -3.10 -3.15 -9.89
C CYS A 74 -2.40 -3.05 -8.52
N VAL A 75 -1.29 -3.75 -8.32
CA VAL A 75 -0.50 -3.71 -7.08
C VAL A 75 0.07 -2.30 -6.85
N VAL A 76 0.61 -1.65 -7.89
CA VAL A 76 1.09 -0.27 -7.81
C VAL A 76 -0.04 0.69 -7.41
N GLN A 77 -1.25 0.52 -7.94
CA GLN A 77 -2.42 1.30 -7.53
C GLN A 77 -2.79 1.08 -6.05
N ILE A 78 -2.73 -0.16 -5.56
CA ILE A 78 -2.93 -0.48 -4.13
C ILE A 78 -1.91 0.26 -3.27
N MET A 79 -0.63 0.26 -3.67
CA MET A 79 0.42 0.94 -2.92
C MET A 79 0.25 2.47 -2.92
N LYS A 80 -0.18 3.06 -4.05
CA LYS A 80 -0.56 4.49 -4.11
C LYS A 80 -1.72 4.80 -3.17
N LEU A 81 -2.73 3.94 -3.12
CA LEU A 81 -3.87 4.08 -2.20
C LEU A 81 -3.39 4.01 -0.74
N ALA A 82 -2.52 3.06 -0.41
CA ALA A 82 -1.93 2.94 0.91
C ALA A 82 -1.18 4.22 1.33
N LEU A 83 -0.40 4.82 0.42
CA LEU A 83 0.30 6.09 0.67
C LEU A 83 -0.68 7.25 0.93
N ASN A 84 -1.82 7.29 0.24
CA ASN A 84 -2.87 8.28 0.51
C ASN A 84 -3.55 8.07 1.87
N CYS A 85 -3.65 6.83 2.36
CA CYS A 85 -4.08 6.56 3.74
C CYS A 85 -3.05 7.06 4.78
N CYS A 86 -1.76 6.99 4.43
CA CYS A 86 -0.64 7.31 5.31
C CYS A 86 -0.11 8.76 5.16
N ARG A 87 -0.94 9.71 4.71
CA ARG A 87 -0.57 11.14 4.73
C ARG A 87 -0.28 11.59 6.16
N GLU A 88 0.75 12.42 6.34
CA GLU A 88 1.14 12.90 7.68
C GLU A 88 0.01 13.72 8.31
N CYS A 89 -0.50 14.70 7.55
CA CYS A 89 -1.65 15.50 7.91
C CYS A 89 -2.94 14.65 7.94
N PRO A 90 -3.64 14.53 9.09
CA PRO A 90 -4.88 13.74 9.17
C PRO A 90 -5.99 14.18 8.22
N GLY A 91 -6.06 15.48 7.91
CA GLY A 91 -7.03 16.06 6.98
C GLY A 91 -6.79 15.71 5.51
N GLU A 92 -5.56 15.37 5.14
CA GLU A 92 -5.17 14.97 3.78
C GLU A 92 -5.36 13.47 3.53
N ARG A 93 -5.57 12.69 4.60
CA ARG A 93 -5.83 11.25 4.48
C ARG A 93 -7.16 11.05 3.76
N ILE A 94 -7.19 10.12 2.81
CA ILE A 94 -8.43 9.63 2.22
C ILE A 94 -9.36 9.06 3.31
N ASN A 95 -10.68 9.10 3.13
CA ASN A 95 -11.60 8.48 4.10
C ASN A 95 -11.87 7.01 3.75
N MET A 96 -12.30 6.20 4.72
CA MET A 96 -12.52 4.76 4.50
C MET A 96 -13.58 4.44 3.44
N LYS A 97 -14.57 5.31 3.20
CA LYS A 97 -15.57 5.07 2.14
C LYS A 97 -14.90 5.10 0.77
N ASP A 98 -14.04 6.09 0.54
CA ASP A 98 -13.31 6.25 -0.71
C ASP A 98 -12.23 5.17 -0.86
N VAL A 99 -11.56 4.77 0.23
CA VAL A 99 -10.65 3.62 0.24
C VAL A 99 -11.35 2.36 -0.25
N VAL A 100 -12.54 2.05 0.27
CA VAL A 100 -13.31 0.88 -0.16
C VAL A 100 -13.73 1.00 -1.64
N ALA A 101 -14.10 2.20 -2.09
CA ALA A 101 -14.45 2.44 -3.49
C ALA A 101 -13.26 2.16 -4.42
N GLU A 102 -12.07 2.67 -4.11
CA GLU A 102 -10.86 2.44 -4.89
C GLU A 102 -10.42 0.98 -4.86
N ILE A 103 -10.47 0.30 -3.71
CA ILE A 103 -10.19 -1.15 -3.63
C ILE A 103 -11.14 -1.95 -4.54
N LYS A 104 -12.44 -1.62 -4.54
CA LYS A 104 -13.41 -2.29 -5.42
C LYS A 104 -13.11 -2.06 -6.88
N LYS A 105 -12.70 -0.84 -7.25
CA LYS A 105 -12.30 -0.49 -8.62
C LYS A 105 -11.06 -1.27 -9.05
N ILE A 106 -10.01 -1.31 -8.22
CA ILE A 106 -8.80 -2.08 -8.50
C ILE A 106 -9.11 -3.58 -8.60
N LYS A 107 -9.95 -4.11 -7.70
CA LYS A 107 -10.40 -5.52 -7.77
C LYS A 107 -11.13 -5.82 -9.08
N HIS A 108 -11.98 -4.90 -9.54
CA HIS A 108 -12.68 -5.06 -10.81
C HIS A 108 -11.69 -5.10 -11.98
N GLN A 109 -10.73 -4.17 -12.02
CA GLN A 109 -9.65 -4.16 -13.03
C GLN A 109 -8.87 -5.48 -13.01
N LEU A 110 -8.49 -5.98 -11.83
CA LEU A 110 -7.78 -7.26 -11.71
C LEU A 110 -8.60 -8.46 -12.24
N SER A 111 -9.93 -8.38 -12.12
CA SER A 111 -10.85 -9.46 -12.51
C SER A 111 -11.30 -9.38 -13.97
N THR A 112 -11.19 -8.22 -14.61
CA THR A 112 -11.46 -8.09 -16.05
C THR A 112 -10.36 -8.82 -16.80
N LYS A 113 -10.72 -9.88 -17.53
CA LYS A 113 -9.81 -10.57 -18.43
C LYS A 113 -9.20 -9.54 -19.38
N VAL A 114 -7.89 -9.42 -19.38
CA VAL A 114 -7.17 -8.83 -20.50
C VAL A 114 -7.45 -9.78 -21.67
N GLY A 115 -8.27 -9.31 -22.61
CA GLY A 115 -8.65 -10.06 -23.81
C GLY A 115 -7.54 -10.08 -24.84
#